data_AF-A0AA34SEV8-F1
#
_entry.id   AF-A0AA34SEV8-F1
#
_cell.length_a   1.000
_cell.length_b   1.000
_cell.length_c   1.000
_cell.angle_alpha   90.00
_cell.angle_beta   90.00
_cell.angle_gamma   90.00
#
_symmetry.space_group_name_H-M   'P 1'
#
loop_
_entity.id
_entity.type
_entity.pdbx_description
1 polymer ?
#
loop_
_entity_poly.entity_id
_entity_poly.type
_entity_poly.pdbx_seq_one_letter_code
_entity_poly.pdbx_strand_id
1 'polypeptide(L)'
;MSFVSQVIDRVREHARIDAEVDNLDVNDLNGLGLTRGEMRNIAHMPQEQIDRMEKMAGVFDVKVDSLRASGEQVEVVRRCACCGENGACKSALANGASAEEMTFCPNASTYRAHRNG
;
A
#
# COMPACT_ATOMS: atom_id res chain seq x y z
N MET A 1 -0.18 29.25 9.41
CA MET A 1 0.05 29.12 7.96
C MET A 1 -1.24 29.45 7.22
N SER A 2 -1.17 30.13 6.08
CA SER A 2 -2.35 30.42 5.24
C SER A 2 -2.81 29.17 4.48
N PHE A 3 -4.12 29.06 4.20
CA PHE A 3 -4.69 28.01 3.36
C PHE A 3 -3.97 27.88 2.01
N VAL A 4 -3.63 29.00 1.39
CA VAL A 4 -2.91 29.03 0.11
C VAL A 4 -1.52 28.40 0.23
N SER A 5 -0.82 28.65 1.35
CA SER A 5 0.49 28.04 1.61
C SER A 5 0.36 26.52 1.68
N GLN A 6 -0.61 26.01 2.44
CA GLN A 6 -0.82 24.55 2.59
C GLN A 6 -1.11 23.86 1.25
N VAL A 7 -1.89 24.50 0.38
CA VAL A 7 -2.16 23.97 -0.96
C VAL A 7 -0.90 23.95 -1.82
N ILE A 8 -0.13 25.05 -1.84
CA ILE A 8 1.12 25.14 -2.60
C ILE A 8 2.14 24.12 -2.09
N ASP A 9 2.26 23.96 -0.78
CA ASP A 9 3.19 23.01 -0.15
C ASP A 9 2.83 21.57 -0.56
N ARG A 10 1.54 21.22 -0.57
CA ARG A 10 1.09 19.90 -1.05
C ARG A 10 1.37 19.70 -2.54
N VAL A 11 1.15 20.70 -3.38
CA VAL A 11 1.44 20.58 -4.83
C VAL A 11 2.94 20.38 -5.07
N ARG A 12 3.79 21.14 -4.36
CA ARG A 12 5.26 20.99 -4.44
C ARG A 12 5.72 19.62 -3.97
N GLU A 13 5.08 19.09 -2.92
CA GLU A 13 5.34 17.75 -2.43
C GLU A 13 5.07 16.70 -3.51
N HIS A 14 3.88 16.75 -4.10
CA HIS A 14 3.51 15.80 -5.15
C HIS A 14 4.44 15.90 -6.37
N ALA A 15 4.80 17.13 -6.78
CA ALA A 15 5.74 17.33 -7.88
C ALA A 15 7.14 16.77 -7.59
N ARG A 16 7.60 16.87 -6.33
CA ARG A 16 8.86 16.27 -5.89
C ARG A 16 8.80 14.74 -5.93
N ILE A 17 7.73 14.14 -5.42
CA ILE A 17 7.50 12.70 -5.48
C ILE A 17 7.48 12.21 -6.94
N ASP A 18 6.78 12.90 -7.83
CA ASP A 18 6.74 12.55 -9.26
C ASP A 18 8.13 12.62 -9.91
N ALA A 19 8.91 13.66 -9.61
CA ALA A 19 10.28 13.79 -10.10
C ALA A 19 11.20 12.67 -9.57
N GLU A 20 11.04 12.25 -8.31
CA GLU A 20 11.78 11.11 -7.75
C GLU A 20 11.43 9.81 -8.49
N VAL A 21 10.14 9.55 -8.75
CA VAL A 21 9.68 8.36 -9.50
C VAL A 21 10.15 8.36 -10.96
N ASP A 22 10.16 9.53 -11.61
CA ASP A 22 10.63 9.66 -12.99
C ASP A 22 12.13 9.41 -13.14
N ASN A 23 12.91 9.70 -12.09
CA ASN A 23 14.36 9.47 -12.06
C ASN A 23 14.78 8.05 -11.64
N LEU A 24 13.85 7.17 -11.26
CA LEU A 24 14.16 5.77 -10.97
C LEU A 24 14.63 5.03 -12.24
N ASP A 25 15.69 4.23 -12.09
CA ASP A 25 16.19 3.36 -13.16
C ASP A 25 15.10 2.34 -13.54
N VAL A 26 14.94 2.12 -14.85
CA VAL A 26 14.07 1.07 -15.39
C VAL A 26 14.50 -0.31 -14.88
N ASN A 27 15.80 -0.55 -14.66
CA ASN A 27 16.28 -1.81 -14.11
C ASN A 27 15.82 -2.03 -12.66
N ASP A 28 15.78 -0.97 -11.85
CA ASP A 28 15.27 -1.05 -10.47
C ASP A 28 13.76 -1.35 -10.47
N LEU A 29 13.01 -0.67 -11.34
CA LEU A 29 11.58 -0.92 -11.52
C LEU A 29 11.30 -2.36 -11.98
N ASN A 30 12.09 -2.85 -12.94
CA ASN A 30 12.01 -4.24 -13.43
C ASN A 30 12.37 -5.24 -12.34
N GLY A 31 13.37 -4.95 -11.50
CA GLY A 31 13.75 -5.77 -10.36
C GLY A 31 12.64 -5.89 -9.31
N LEU A 32 11.78 -4.87 -9.22
CA LEU A 32 10.58 -4.88 -8.38
C LEU A 32 9.34 -5.43 -9.12
N GLY A 33 9.42 -5.68 -10.43
CA GLY A 33 8.27 -6.09 -11.24
C GLY A 33 7.19 -5.01 -11.39
N LEU A 34 7.56 -3.73 -11.25
CA LEU A 34 6.63 -2.60 -11.31
C LEU A 34 6.81 -1.80 -12.59
N THR A 35 5.70 -1.34 -13.17
CA THR A 35 5.74 -0.24 -14.13
C THR A 35 5.95 1.09 -13.40
N ARG A 36 6.45 2.12 -14.11
CA ARG A 36 6.56 3.47 -13.55
C ARG A 36 5.21 4.05 -13.12
N GLY A 37 4.11 3.69 -13.80
CA GLY A 37 2.76 4.08 -13.42
C GLY A 37 2.32 3.46 -12.09
N GLU A 38 2.61 2.17 -11.89
CA GLU A 38 2.33 1.49 -10.61
C GLU A 38 3.20 2.03 -9.48
N MET A 39 4.49 2.29 -9.74
CA MET A 39 5.37 2.94 -8.77
C MET A 39 4.83 4.31 -8.36
N ARG A 40 4.34 5.11 -9.32
CA ARG A 40 3.69 6.39 -9.02
C ARG A 40 2.45 6.21 -8.14
N ASN A 41 1.60 5.23 -8.41
CA ASN A 41 0.43 4.95 -7.56
C ASN A 41 0.84 4.57 -6.13
N ILE A 42 1.90 3.77 -5.98
CA ILE A 42 2.45 3.39 -4.67
C ILE A 42 3.02 4.62 -3.95
N ALA A 43 3.82 5.45 -4.64
CA ALA A 43 4.47 6.63 -4.06
C ALA A 43 3.46 7.69 -3.58
N HIS A 44 2.30 7.79 -4.22
CA HIS A 44 1.22 8.70 -3.84
C HIS A 44 0.20 8.07 -2.86
N MET A 45 0.46 6.89 -2.32
CA MET A 45 -0.44 6.28 -1.33
C MET A 45 -0.59 7.20 -0.12
N PRO A 46 -1.83 7.54 0.29
CA PRO A 46 -2.06 8.30 1.51
C PRO A 46 -1.53 7.53 2.73
N GLN A 47 -0.96 8.24 3.71
CA GLN A 47 -0.50 7.63 4.97
C GLN A 47 -1.57 6.73 5.61
N GLU A 48 -2.82 7.17 5.58
CA GLU A 48 -3.95 6.40 6.11
C GLU A 48 -4.12 5.03 5.41
N GLN A 49 -3.83 4.92 4.11
CA GLN A 49 -3.85 3.65 3.40
C GLN A 49 -2.69 2.74 3.82
N ILE A 50 -1.51 3.31 4.08
CA ILE A 50 -0.35 2.59 4.65
C ILE A 50 -0.71 2.03 6.02
N ASP A 51 -1.27 2.86 6.91
CA ASP A 51 -1.69 2.45 8.26
C ASP A 51 -2.74 1.33 8.20
N ARG A 52 -3.67 1.36 7.23
CA ARG A 52 -4.63 0.27 7.04
C ARG A 52 -3.96 -1.01 6.59
N MET A 53 -2.93 -0.95 5.74
CA MET A 53 -2.21 -2.15 5.33
C MET A 53 -1.54 -2.84 6.52
N GLU A 54 -0.92 -2.07 7.41
CA GLU A 54 -0.32 -2.60 8.64
C GLU A 54 -1.37 -3.26 9.55
N LYS A 55 -2.52 -2.60 9.73
CA LYS A 55 -3.65 -3.18 10.47
C LYS A 55 -4.19 -4.45 9.82
N MET A 56 -4.31 -4.47 8.49
CA MET A 56 -4.75 -5.65 7.75
C MET A 56 -3.76 -6.81 7.93
N ALA A 57 -2.44 -6.57 7.86
CA ALA A 57 -1.46 -7.60 8.17
C ALA A 57 -1.63 -8.13 9.61
N GLY A 58 -1.90 -7.25 10.57
CA GLY A 58 -2.20 -7.63 11.96
C GLY A 58 -3.48 -8.48 12.12
N VAL A 59 -4.56 -8.16 11.42
CA VAL A 59 -5.81 -8.95 11.42
C VAL A 59 -5.58 -10.39 10.96
N PHE A 60 -4.67 -10.59 10.01
CA PHE A 60 -4.31 -11.90 9.48
C PHE A 60 -3.13 -12.56 10.20
N ASP A 61 -2.56 -11.92 11.23
CA ASP A 61 -1.38 -12.37 11.97
C ASP A 61 -0.18 -12.68 11.06
N VAL A 62 0.10 -11.75 10.14
CA VAL A 62 1.20 -11.81 9.18
C VAL A 62 2.40 -11.04 9.72
N LYS A 63 3.57 -11.68 9.72
CA LYS A 63 4.84 -10.97 9.91
C LYS A 63 5.35 -10.43 8.59
N VAL A 64 5.73 -9.15 8.58
CA VAL A 64 6.28 -8.48 7.38
C VAL A 64 7.49 -9.23 6.82
N ASP A 65 8.36 -9.77 7.67
CA ASP A 65 9.54 -10.52 7.24
C ASP A 65 9.19 -11.78 6.44
N SER A 66 8.02 -12.39 6.67
CA SER A 66 7.53 -13.51 5.88
C SER A 66 7.24 -13.12 4.44
N LEU A 67 6.60 -11.95 4.24
CA LEU A 67 6.36 -11.37 2.91
C LEU A 67 7.66 -10.93 2.22
N ARG A 68 8.65 -10.49 3.01
CA ARG A 68 9.97 -10.13 2.47
C ARG A 68 10.72 -11.36 1.96
N ALA A 69 10.72 -12.43 2.76
CA ALA A 69 11.40 -13.68 2.42
C ALA A 69 10.80 -14.36 1.18
N SER A 70 9.48 -14.25 0.95
CA SER A 70 8.84 -14.76 -0.27
C SER A 70 8.93 -13.82 -1.46
N GLY A 71 9.31 -12.55 -1.25
CA GLY A 71 9.27 -11.51 -2.28
C GLY A 71 7.88 -10.95 -2.58
N GLU A 72 6.82 -11.44 -1.91
CA GLU A 72 5.44 -11.00 -2.16
C GLU A 72 5.13 -9.60 -1.62
N GLN A 73 6.02 -9.02 -0.80
CA GLN A 73 5.88 -7.67 -0.25
C GLN A 73 5.49 -6.61 -1.29
N VAL A 74 6.10 -6.63 -2.48
CA VAL A 74 5.83 -5.63 -3.53
C VAL A 74 4.46 -5.82 -4.13
N GLU A 75 4.08 -7.07 -4.41
CA GLU A 75 2.78 -7.40 -5.00
C GLU A 75 1.62 -7.12 -4.04
N VAL A 76 1.83 -7.29 -2.73
CA VAL A 76 0.87 -6.89 -1.70
C VAL A 76 0.64 -5.38 -1.71
N VAL A 77 1.72 -4.58 -1.75
CA VAL A 77 1.65 -3.11 -1.81
C VAL A 77 0.96 -2.67 -3.09
N ARG A 78 1.38 -3.20 -4.24
CA ARG A 78 0.80 -2.92 -5.55
C ARG A 78 -0.70 -3.18 -5.60
N ARG A 79 -1.16 -4.37 -5.17
CA ARG A 79 -2.58 -4.70 -5.13
C ARG A 79 -3.36 -3.76 -4.20
N CYS A 80 -2.80 -3.42 -3.04
CA CYS A 80 -3.48 -2.50 -2.13
C CYS A 80 -3.60 -1.09 -2.72
N ALA A 81 -2.53 -0.57 -3.33
CA ALA A 81 -2.52 0.75 -3.97
C ALA A 81 -3.66 0.91 -5.01
N CYS A 82 -4.04 -0.18 -5.67
CA CYS A 82 -5.01 -0.19 -6.77
C CYS A 82 -6.37 -0.85 -6.45
N CYS A 83 -6.65 -1.29 -5.22
CA CYS A 83 -7.78 -2.19 -4.96
C CYS A 83 -9.17 -1.55 -5.04
N GLY A 84 -9.29 -0.24 -4.80
CA GLY A 84 -10.59 0.46 -4.76
C GLY A 84 -11.43 0.22 -3.49
N GLU A 85 -11.11 -0.77 -2.66
CA GLU A 85 -11.91 -1.20 -1.49
C GLU A 85 -11.67 -0.36 -0.22
N ASN A 86 -11.32 0.92 -0.37
CA ASN A 86 -10.92 1.79 0.73
C ASN A 86 -12.02 1.92 1.81
N GLY A 87 -13.27 2.10 1.39
CA GLY A 87 -14.41 2.27 2.30
C GLY A 87 -14.73 1.02 3.09
N ALA A 88 -14.80 -0.14 2.42
CA ALA A 88 -15.03 -1.44 3.06
C ALA A 88 -13.90 -1.77 4.05
N CYS A 89 -12.64 -1.56 3.66
CA CYS A 89 -11.47 -1.78 4.50
C CYS A 89 -11.51 -0.93 5.78
N LYS A 90 -11.77 0.38 5.65
CA LYS A 90 -11.92 1.28 6.81
C LYS A 90 -13.00 0.81 7.77
N SER A 91 -14.18 0.52 7.24
CA SER A 91 -15.34 0.12 8.04
C SER A 91 -15.07 -1.19 8.79
N ALA A 92 -14.54 -2.20 8.10
CA ALA A 92 -14.23 -3.50 8.69
C ALA A 92 -13.16 -3.38 9.80
N LEU A 93 -12.09 -2.62 9.56
CA LEU A 93 -11.05 -2.39 10.57
C LEU A 93 -11.57 -1.62 11.79
N ALA A 94 -12.42 -0.62 11.59
CA ALA A 94 -13.01 0.15 12.68
C ALA A 94 -13.95 -0.70 13.56
N ASN A 95 -14.60 -1.70 12.97
CA ASN A 95 -15.53 -2.60 13.66
C ASN A 95 -14.85 -3.86 14.24
N GLY A 96 -13.52 -3.99 14.11
CA GLY A 96 -12.79 -5.13 14.63
C GLY A 96 -13.08 -6.44 13.90
N ALA A 97 -13.37 -6.38 12.59
CA ALA A 97 -13.64 -7.55 11.78
C ALA A 97 -12.46 -8.55 11.78
N SER A 98 -12.80 -9.84 11.82
CA SER A 98 -11.86 -10.95 11.72
C SER A 98 -11.32 -11.15 10.30
N ALA A 99 -10.25 -11.93 10.17
CA ALA A 99 -9.68 -12.26 8.87
C ALA A 99 -10.71 -12.90 7.91
N GLU A 100 -11.61 -13.72 8.44
CA GLU A 100 -12.72 -14.40 7.75
C GLU A 100 -13.70 -13.41 7.11
N GLU A 101 -13.89 -12.25 7.72
CA GLU A 101 -14.82 -11.22 7.25
C GLU A 101 -14.19 -10.28 6.19
N MET A 102 -12.86 -10.33 6.02
CA MET A 102 -12.11 -9.49 5.07
C MET A 102 -12.14 -10.02 3.63
N THR A 103 -13.28 -10.52 3.17
CA THR A 103 -13.43 -11.16 1.84
C THR A 103 -13.27 -10.18 0.67
N PHE A 104 -13.44 -8.88 0.91
CA PHE A 104 -13.21 -7.82 -0.09
C PHE A 104 -11.71 -7.58 -0.37
N CYS A 105 -10.81 -7.96 0.54
CA CYS A 105 -9.41 -7.59 0.41
C CYS A 105 -8.71 -8.48 -0.63
N PRO A 106 -8.13 -7.91 -1.71
CA PRO A 106 -7.42 -8.71 -2.72
C PRO A 106 -6.11 -9.31 -2.22
N ASN A 107 -5.63 -8.89 -1.05
CA ASN A 107 -4.46 -9.46 -0.38
C ASN A 107 -4.81 -10.57 0.61
N ALA A 108 -6.09 -10.86 0.85
CA ALA A 108 -6.51 -11.81 1.88
C ALA A 108 -5.92 -13.21 1.68
N SER A 109 -5.84 -13.70 0.44
CA SER A 109 -5.24 -15.01 0.15
C SER A 109 -3.74 -15.05 0.46
N THR A 110 -2.98 -14.03 0.03
CA THR A 110 -1.56 -13.90 0.34
C THR A 110 -1.33 -13.78 1.84
N TYR A 111 -2.12 -12.96 2.54
CA TYR A 111 -2.00 -12.85 3.99
C TYR A 111 -2.31 -14.17 4.71
N ARG A 112 -3.30 -14.94 4.26
CA ARG A 112 -3.57 -16.29 4.82
C ARG A 112 -2.42 -17.26 4.61
N ALA A 113 -1.76 -17.21 3.45
CA ALA A 113 -0.60 -18.05 3.16
C ALA A 113 0.61 -17.73 4.07
N HIS A 114 0.70 -16.48 4.53
CA HIS A 114 1.78 -15.98 5.39
C HIS A 114 1.42 -15.90 6.89
N ARG A 115 0.24 -16.39 7.27
CA ARG A 115 -0.19 -16.41 8.67
C ARG A 115 0.76 -17.28 9.49
N ASN A 116 1.24 -16.75 10.62
CA ASN A 116 2.20 -17.39 11.52
C ASN A 116 3.62 -17.64 10.95
N GLY A 117 3.93 -17.13 9.75
CA GLY A 117 5.24 -17.28 9.12
C GLY A 117 6.31 -16.33 9.65
#